data_AF-A0AAC9HJ46-F1
#
_entry.id   AF-A0AAC9HJ46-F1
#
_cell.length_a   1.000
_cell.length_b   1.000
_cell.length_c   1.000
_cell.angle_alpha   90.00
_cell.angle_beta   90.00
_cell.angle_gamma   90.00
#
_symmetry.space_group_name_H-M   'P 1'
#
loop_
_entity.id
_entity.type
_entity.pdbx_description
1 polymer ?
#
loop_
_entity_poly.entity_id
_entity_poly.type
_entity_poly.pdbx_seq_one_letter_code
_entity_poly.pdbx_strand_id
1 'polypeptide(L)'
;MKERKPRQRETIPDPDNPDRFITLLGQMFDYIIQFDIWAKAHRQADDLLDKFEDFILIYTPYFMQMGVNQLVFERQLEDQVVTAWRDPVVNRRLQYALRFERITPIVLSQIERILIDADLDAQ
;
A
#
# COMPACT_ATOMS: atom_id res chain seq x y z
N MET A 1 -7.32 -1.12 -6.40
CA MET A 1 -5.98 -1.71 -6.15
C MET A 1 -5.28 -1.86 -7.49
N LYS A 2 -4.11 -1.24 -7.66
CA LYS A 2 -3.31 -1.42 -8.88
C LYS A 2 -2.08 -2.25 -8.50
N GLU A 3 -2.02 -3.45 -9.07
CA GLU A 3 -0.91 -4.36 -8.89
C GLU A 3 0.15 -4.08 -9.96
N ARG A 4 1.40 -3.88 -9.53
CA ARG A 4 2.55 -3.79 -10.44
C ARG A 4 3.22 -5.15 -10.50
N LYS A 5 3.69 -5.54 -11.70
CA LYS A 5 4.38 -6.82 -11.87
C LYS A 5 5.65 -6.85 -10.99
N PRO A 6 6.00 -8.02 -10.43
CA PRO A 6 7.25 -8.19 -9.68
C PRO A 6 8.46 -7.81 -10.54
N ARG A 7 9.44 -7.14 -9.94
CA ARG A 7 10.73 -6.81 -10.56
C ARG A 7 11.86 -7.34 -9.71
N GLN A 8 12.93 -7.80 -10.35
CA GLN A 8 14.16 -8.18 -9.65
C GLN A 8 14.73 -6.95 -8.94
N ARG A 9 14.97 -7.08 -7.63
CA ARG A 9 15.65 -6.06 -6.83
C ARG A 9 17.13 -6.34 -6.70
N GLU A 10 17.44 -7.55 -6.26
CA GLU A 10 18.78 -7.92 -5.86
C GLU A 10 18.96 -9.43 -6.00
N THR A 11 20.21 -9.86 -6.10
CA THR A 11 20.58 -11.27 -6.01
C THR A 11 21.63 -11.39 -4.93
N ILE A 12 21.31 -12.19 -3.92
CA ILE A 12 22.15 -12.39 -2.74
C ILE A 12 22.63 -13.85 -2.70
N PRO A 13 23.82 -14.14 -2.16
CA PRO A 13 24.19 -15.52 -1.85
C PRO A 13 23.21 -16.08 -0.82
N ASP A 14 22.85 -17.35 -0.97
CA ASP A 14 21.98 -18.06 -0.05
C ASP A 14 22.71 -18.23 1.31
N PRO A 15 22.15 -17.71 2.42
CA PRO A 15 22.77 -17.81 3.75
C PRO A 15 23.00 -19.26 4.20
N ASP A 16 22.15 -20.18 3.75
CA ASP A 16 22.18 -21.59 4.14
C ASP A 16 23.02 -22.43 3.18
N ASN A 17 23.30 -21.94 1.97
CA ASN A 17 24.11 -22.64 0.97
C ASN A 17 24.92 -21.66 0.10
N PRO A 18 26.23 -21.50 0.35
CA PRO A 18 27.04 -20.51 -0.37
C PRO A 18 27.20 -20.79 -1.87
N ASP A 19 26.86 -22.00 -2.36
CA ASP A 19 26.88 -22.34 -3.79
C ASP A 19 25.57 -21.95 -4.52
N ARG A 20 24.61 -21.37 -3.79
CA ARG A 20 23.33 -20.92 -4.33
C ARG A 20 23.16 -19.42 -4.22
N PHE A 21 22.36 -18.90 -5.14
CA PHE A 21 21.96 -17.51 -5.14
C PHE A 21 20.43 -17.42 -5.03
N ILE A 22 19.96 -16.43 -4.27
CA ILE A 22 18.56 -16.08 -4.10
C ILE A 22 18.32 -14.76 -4.84
N THR A 23 17.39 -14.78 -5.79
CA THR A 23 16.89 -13.58 -6.43
C THR A 23 15.70 -13.04 -5.63
N LEU A 24 15.80 -11.79 -5.17
CA LEU A 24 14.70 -11.10 -4.49
C LEU A 24 13.84 -10.38 -5.52
N LEU A 25 12.57 -10.76 -5.61
CA LEU A 25 11.56 -10.04 -6.40
C LEU A 25 10.78 -9.08 -5.51
N GLY A 26 10.76 -7.80 -5.88
CA GLY A 26 9.91 -6.78 -5.26
C GLY A 26 8.63 -6.57 -6.06
N GLN A 27 7.48 -6.67 -5.40
CA GLN A 27 6.18 -6.40 -6.00
C GLN A 27 5.49 -5.24 -5.28
N MET A 28 5.12 -4.19 -6.04
CA MET A 28 4.46 -3.01 -5.47
C MET A 28 2.94 -3.10 -5.59
N PHE A 29 2.25 -2.70 -4.54
CA PHE A 29 0.80 -2.63 -4.45
C PHE A 29 0.36 -1.22 -4.12
N ASP A 30 -0.43 -0.62 -5.02
CA ASP A 30 -1.00 0.70 -4.85
C ASP A 30 -2.47 0.61 -4.38
N TYR A 31 -2.78 1.27 -3.28
CA TYR A 31 -4.10 1.37 -2.67
C TYR A 31 -4.52 2.84 -2.52
N ILE A 32 -5.83 3.08 -2.59
CA ILE A 32 -6.44 4.35 -2.17
C ILE A 32 -7.25 4.04 -0.92
N ILE A 33 -6.94 4.72 0.17
CA ILE A 33 -7.71 4.68 1.41
C ILE A 33 -8.54 5.94 1.49
N GLN A 34 -9.82 5.79 1.79
CA GLN A 34 -10.72 6.92 2.05
C GLN A 34 -11.00 7.02 3.55
N PHE A 35 -10.89 8.24 4.07
CA PHE A 35 -11.27 8.61 5.43
C PHE A 35 -12.47 9.55 5.36
N ASP A 36 -13.55 9.16 6.01
CA ASP A 36 -14.78 9.95 6.11
C ASP A 36 -14.91 10.51 7.52
N ILE A 37 -14.90 11.83 7.63
CA ILE A 37 -14.90 12.58 8.88
C ILE A 37 -16.29 13.18 9.07
N TRP A 38 -17.02 12.63 10.03
CA TRP A 38 -18.42 12.96 10.30
C TRP A 38 -18.53 13.92 11.48
N ALA A 39 -19.31 14.99 11.34
CA ALA A 39 -19.66 15.88 12.44
C ALA A 39 -21.08 16.44 12.32
N LYS A 40 -21.58 17.06 13.40
CA LYS A 40 -22.90 17.70 13.43
C LYS A 40 -22.90 19.12 12.87
N ALA A 41 -21.74 19.75 12.76
CA ALA A 41 -21.58 21.12 12.29
C ALA A 41 -20.32 21.24 11.43
N HIS A 42 -20.36 22.10 10.40
CA HIS A 42 -19.24 22.34 9.49
C HIS A 42 -17.93 22.66 10.22
N ARG A 43 -17.97 23.62 11.14
CA ARG A 43 -16.78 24.01 11.93
C ARG A 43 -16.16 22.84 12.68
N GLN A 44 -16.98 21.96 13.26
CA GLN A 44 -16.47 20.80 13.97
C GLN A 44 -15.82 19.78 13.03
N ALA A 45 -16.36 19.65 11.81
CA ALA A 45 -15.78 18.79 10.79
C ALA A 45 -14.43 19.32 10.32
N ASP A 46 -14.31 20.64 10.12
CA ASP A 46 -13.08 21.30 9.72
C ASP A 46 -12.02 21.19 10.84
N ASP A 47 -12.39 21.45 12.09
CA ASP A 47 -11.49 21.28 13.25
C ASP A 47 -11.00 19.82 13.42
N LEU A 48 -11.82 18.84 13.03
CA LEU A 48 -11.47 17.41 13.10
C LEU A 48 -10.63 16.97 11.90
N LEU A 49 -10.88 17.58 10.73
CA LEU A 49 -10.08 17.41 9.51
C LEU A 49 -8.64 17.85 9.76
N ASP A 50 -8.42 19.05 10.28
CA ASP A 50 -7.09 19.57 10.58
C ASP A 50 -6.32 18.66 11.54
N LYS A 51 -6.98 18.22 12.62
CA LYS A 51 -6.38 17.27 13.59
C LYS A 51 -6.04 15.92 12.96
N PHE A 52 -6.85 15.47 12.01
CA PHE A 52 -6.61 14.23 11.30
C PHE A 52 -5.40 14.35 10.36
N GLU A 53 -5.27 15.47 9.64
CA GLU A 53 -4.11 15.73 8.80
C GLU A 53 -2.82 15.79 9.62
N ASP A 54 -2.84 16.48 10.76
CA ASP A 54 -1.73 16.50 11.72
C ASP A 54 -1.39 15.09 12.22
N PHE A 55 -2.41 14.28 12.56
CA PHE A 55 -2.22 12.90 12.99
C PHE A 55 -1.53 12.07 11.90
N ILE A 56 -2.01 12.13 10.66
CA ILE A 56 -1.38 11.38 9.56
C ILE A 56 0.05 11.83 9.36
N LEU A 57 0.33 13.13 9.38
CA LEU A 57 1.68 13.66 9.21
C LEU A 57 2.63 13.17 10.32
N ILE A 58 2.21 13.27 11.59
CA ILE A 58 3.01 12.88 12.76
C ILE A 58 3.32 11.38 12.75
N TYR A 59 2.35 10.54 12.39
CA TYR A 59 2.50 9.07 12.43
C TYR A 59 2.99 8.44 11.13
N THR A 60 3.08 9.19 10.02
CA THR A 60 3.61 8.67 8.74
C THR A 60 4.97 7.99 8.89
N PRO A 61 5.97 8.56 9.60
CA PRO A 61 7.26 7.89 9.79
C PRO A 61 7.14 6.54 10.50
N TYR A 62 6.23 6.43 11.47
CA TYR A 62 5.97 5.17 12.18
C TYR A 62 5.39 4.12 11.25
N PHE A 63 4.40 4.48 10.41
CA PHE A 63 3.86 3.58 9.40
C PHE A 63 4.92 3.12 8.40
N MET A 64 5.85 4.00 8.03
CA MET A 64 6.95 3.66 7.14
C MET A 64 7.88 2.60 7.75
N GLN A 65 8.18 2.70 9.05
CA GLN A 65 8.96 1.68 9.76
C GLN A 65 8.25 0.33 9.83
N MET A 66 6.91 0.32 9.79
CA MET A 66 6.09 -0.90 9.81
C MET A 66 5.86 -1.52 8.42
N GLY A 67 6.54 -1.03 7.37
CA GLY A 67 6.51 -1.62 6.02
C GLY A 67 5.60 -0.89 5.02
N VAL A 68 5.06 0.28 5.37
CA VAL A 68 4.48 1.18 4.37
C VAL A 68 5.60 1.84 3.57
N ASN A 69 5.63 1.65 2.26
CA ASN A 69 6.63 2.32 1.43
C ASN A 69 6.30 3.81 1.25
N GLN A 70 5.01 4.15 1.13
CA GLN A 70 4.55 5.51 0.89
C GLN A 70 3.12 5.70 1.38
N LEU A 71 2.85 6.78 2.10
CA LEU A 71 1.52 7.28 2.43
C LEU A 71 1.47 8.77 2.07
N VAL A 72 0.63 9.15 1.12
CA VAL A 72 0.52 10.54 0.64
C VAL A 72 -0.93 10.93 0.44
N PHE A 73 -1.23 12.21 0.68
CA PHE A 73 -2.53 12.78 0.34
C PHE A 73 -2.76 12.72 -1.16
N GLU A 74 -3.91 12.18 -1.58
CA GLU A 74 -4.29 12.08 -2.99
C GLU A 74 -5.24 13.23 -3.37
N ARG A 75 -6.37 13.34 -2.66
CA ARG A 75 -7.39 14.39 -2.90
C ARG A 75 -8.44 14.44 -1.79
N GLN A 76 -9.11 15.57 -1.68
CA GLN A 76 -10.39 15.68 -0.99
C GLN A 76 -11.53 15.47 -2.01
N LEU A 77 -12.51 14.63 -1.67
CA LEU A 77 -13.74 14.50 -2.45
C LEU A 77 -14.73 15.58 -2.04
N GLU A 78 -15.79 15.76 -2.83
CA GLU A 78 -16.85 16.72 -2.50
C GLU A 78 -17.40 16.48 -1.09
N ASP A 79 -17.54 17.56 -0.33
CA ASP A 79 -18.17 17.53 0.97
C ASP A 79 -19.64 17.14 0.85
N GLN A 80 -20.14 16.37 1.81
CA GLN A 80 -21.52 15.93 1.81
C GLN A 80 -22.24 16.37 3.07
N VAL A 81 -23.52 16.71 2.91
CA VAL A 81 -24.45 16.85 4.03
C VAL A 81 -25.45 15.70 3.92
N VAL A 82 -25.38 14.75 4.85
CA VAL A 82 -26.29 13.61 4.87
C VAL A 82 -27.49 13.95 5.74
N THR A 83 -28.65 14.05 5.10
CA THR A 83 -29.94 14.39 5.71
C THR A 83 -30.83 13.17 5.95
N ALA A 84 -30.35 11.97 5.57
CA ALA A 84 -31.09 10.71 5.74
C ALA A 84 -31.20 10.25 7.21
N TRP A 85 -30.47 10.90 8.12
CA TRP A 85 -30.49 10.60 9.55
C TRP A 85 -31.35 11.59 10.32
N ARG A 86 -31.61 11.28 11.60
CA ARG A 86 -32.47 12.10 12.46
C ARG A 86 -32.02 13.56 12.55
N ASP A 87 -30.71 13.78 12.57
CA ASP A 87 -30.08 15.10 12.48
C ASP A 87 -29.19 15.14 11.23
N PRO A 88 -29.14 16.27 10.49
CA PRO A 88 -28.21 16.42 9.39
C PRO A 88 -26.78 16.34 9.90
N VAL A 89 -25.95 15.54 9.23
CA VAL A 89 -24.52 15.45 9.51
C VAL A 89 -23.72 15.93 8.31
N VAL A 90 -22.59 16.54 8.59
CA VAL A 90 -21.61 16.94 7.58
C VAL A 90 -20.52 15.87 7.49
N ASN A 91 -20.00 15.64 6.29
CA ASN A 91 -18.96 14.67 6.01
C ASN A 91 -17.85 15.32 5.17
N ARG A 92 -16.62 15.27 5.68
CA ARG A 92 -15.39 15.57 4.92
C ARG A 92 -14.74 14.27 4.50
N ARG A 93 -14.41 14.14 3.23
CA ARG A 93 -13.96 12.88 2.65
C ARG A 93 -12.59 13.05 2.04
N LEU A 94 -11.57 12.47 2.66
CA LEU A 94 -10.20 12.52 2.18
C LEU A 94 -9.78 11.18 1.59
N GLN A 95 -8.99 11.21 0.53
CA GLN A 95 -8.33 10.04 -0.04
C GLN A 95 -6.82 10.17 0.09
N TYR A 96 -6.18 9.09 0.54
CA TYR A 96 -4.73 8.94 0.61
C TYR A 96 -4.30 7.78 -0.27
N ALA A 97 -3.21 7.97 -1.01
CA ALA A 97 -2.54 6.91 -1.72
C ALA A 97 -1.54 6.20 -0.79
N LEU A 98 -1.68 4.89 -0.68
CA LEU A 98 -0.85 4.02 0.12
C LEU A 98 -0.14 3.01 -0.78
N ARG A 99 1.18 2.88 -0.63
CA ARG A 99 1.98 1.88 -1.34
C ARG A 99 2.62 0.91 -0.36
N PHE A 100 2.50 -0.37 -0.68
CA PHE A 100 3.25 -1.44 -0.05
C PHE A 100 4.18 -2.11 -1.06
N GLU A 101 5.19 -2.78 -0.52
CA GLU A 101 6.06 -3.66 -1.28
C GLU A 101 6.12 -5.04 -0.62
N ARG A 102 5.91 -6.07 -1.43
CA ARG A 102 6.12 -7.46 -1.05
C ARG A 102 7.44 -7.93 -1.64
N ILE A 103 8.32 -8.45 -0.81
CA ILE A 103 9.57 -9.08 -1.24
C ILE A 103 9.35 -10.60 -1.26
N THR A 104 9.66 -11.24 -2.39
CA THR A 104 9.57 -12.68 -2.57
C THR A 104 10.94 -13.23 -2.97
N PRO A 105 11.59 -14.05 -2.12
CA PRO A 105 12.82 -14.73 -2.49
C PRO A 105 12.53 -15.90 -3.45
N ILE A 106 13.34 -16.03 -4.50
CA ILE A 106 13.34 -17.18 -5.41
C ILE A 106 14.75 -17.75 -5.45
N VAL A 107 14.87 -19.05 -5.21
CA VAL A 107 16.16 -19.76 -5.30
C VAL A 107 16.45 -20.06 -6.76
N LEU A 108 17.63 -19.68 -7.26
CA LEU A 108 17.98 -19.81 -8.68
C LEU A 108 18.01 -21.27 -9.17
N SER A 109 18.34 -22.24 -8.30
CA SER A 109 18.26 -23.66 -8.65
C SER A 109 16.83 -24.16 -8.95
N GLN A 110 15.80 -23.45 -8.48
CA GLN A 110 14.41 -23.72 -8.86
C GLN A 110 14.07 -23.15 -10.24
N ILE A 111 14.70 -22.04 -10.65
CA ILE A 111 14.47 -21.44 -11.99
C ILE A 111 15.00 -22.37 -13.08
N GLU A 112 16.19 -22.95 -12.89
CA GLU A 112 16.74 -23.94 -13.84
C GLU A 112 15.80 -25.14 -14.01
N ARG A 113 15.21 -25.65 -12.93
CA ARG A 113 14.20 -26.73 -13.01
C ARG A 113 12.93 -26.31 -13.74
N ILE A 114 12.38 -25.13 -13.44
CA ILE A 114 11.15 -24.63 -14.08
C ILE A 114 11.36 -24.46 -15.60
N LEU A 115 12.54 -23.98 -16.02
CA LEU A 115 12.86 -23.85 -17.45
C LEU A 115 12.91 -25.20 -18.16
N ILE A 116 13.44 -26.24 -17.51
CA ILE A 116 13.51 -27.59 -18.07
C ILE A 116 12.10 -28.20 -18.19
N ASP A 117 11.26 -28.04 -17.17
CA ASP A 117 9.90 -28.59 -17.18
C ASP A 117 9.00 -27.89 -18.21
N ALA A 118 9.14 -26.58 -18.39
CA ALA A 118 8.37 -25.81 -19.39
C ALA A 118 8.72 -26.16 -20.85
N ASP A 119 9.96 -26.62 -21.11
CA ASP A 119 10.40 -27.05 -22.44
C ASP A 119 9.94 -28.49 -22.75
N LEU A 120 9.74 -29.31 -21.72
CA LEU A 120 9.22 -30.68 -21.83
C LEU A 120 7.71 -30.73 -22.11
N ASP A 121 6.93 -29.77 -21.59
CA ASP A 121 5.49 -29.67 -21.84
C ASP A 121 5.14 -29.01 -23.20
N ALA A 122 6.13 -28.48 -23.92
CA ALA A 122 5.99 -27.84 -25.23
C ALA A 122 6.30 -28.76 -26.43
N GLN A 123 6.66 -30.03 -26.19
CA GLN A 123 6.91 -31.07 -27.20
C GLN A 123 5.75 -32.07 -27.28
#